data_AF-A0A377ZSI5-F1
#
_entry.id   AF-A0A377ZSI5-F1
#
_cell.length_a   1.000
_cell.length_b   1.000
_cell.length_c   1.000
_cell.angle_alpha   90.00
_cell.angle_beta   90.00
_cell.angle_gamma   90.00
#
_symmetry.space_group_name_H-M   'P 1'
#
loop_
_entity.id
_entity.type
_entity.pdbx_description
1 polymer ?
#
loop_
_entity_poly.entity_id
_entity_poly.type
_entity_poly.pdbx_seq_one_letter_code
_entity_poly.pdbx_strand_id
1 'polypeptide(L)'
;MPAGLDGKSVPFYDNFYAGGSSSVRGFSSNTIGPKAAYYRCNGSESSYSACPLDASSDAVGGNAMAVLNSEFIIPTPFVNDKYADSLRTSLFVDAGTVWSTSWHNTAQTLAAGIPDYGDPSHIRLSAGIAVQWMSPSVHWSSPGQSRLKSTMVIKQNSFSLISANLVGLQRGLIDRRGYILWTVLRHSD
;
A
#
# COMPACT_ATOMS: atom_id res chain seq x y z
N MET A 1 -1.28 4.11 -20.61
CA MET A 1 0.02 4.72 -20.27
C MET A 1 -0.24 6.17 -19.91
N PRO A 2 0.05 6.68 -18.70
CA PRO A 2 0.32 8.10 -18.55
C PRO A 2 1.76 8.31 -19.03
N ALA A 3 1.91 8.55 -20.32
CA ALA A 3 3.18 8.92 -20.92
C ALA A 3 3.36 10.43 -20.75
N GLY A 4 4.54 10.87 -20.30
CA GLY A 4 4.93 12.27 -20.44
C GLY A 4 4.90 12.66 -21.92
N LEU A 5 4.52 13.90 -22.21
CA LEU A 5 4.20 14.44 -23.56
C LEU A 5 5.33 14.37 -24.62
N ASP A 6 6.41 13.63 -24.40
CA ASP A 6 7.59 13.58 -25.29
C ASP A 6 8.41 12.28 -25.19
N GLY A 7 7.82 11.16 -24.76
CA GLY A 7 8.53 9.87 -24.62
C GLY A 7 9.59 9.84 -23.50
N LYS A 8 9.63 10.86 -22.64
CA LYS A 8 10.52 10.96 -21.49
C LYS A 8 9.87 10.34 -20.25
N SER A 9 10.70 9.73 -19.39
CA SER A 9 10.27 9.19 -18.11
C SER A 9 9.63 10.29 -17.25
N VAL A 10 8.55 9.95 -16.55
CA VAL A 10 7.88 10.85 -15.60
C VAL A 10 8.91 11.28 -14.54
N PRO A 11 9.07 12.57 -14.26
CA PRO A 11 9.97 13.03 -13.21
C PRO A 11 9.56 12.47 -11.84
N PHE A 12 10.54 12.25 -10.96
CA PHE A 12 10.30 11.63 -9.64
C PHE A 12 9.34 12.42 -8.74
N TYR A 13 9.18 13.73 -8.95
CA TYR A 13 8.25 14.57 -8.19
C TYR A 13 6.79 14.40 -8.61
N ASP A 14 6.54 13.76 -9.77
CA ASP A 14 5.20 13.41 -10.26
C ASP A 14 4.87 11.93 -9.98
N ASN A 15 5.63 11.28 -9.10
CA ASN A 15 5.36 9.90 -8.70
C ASN A 15 4.02 9.77 -7.98
N PHE A 16 3.36 8.65 -8.21
CA PHE A 16 2.21 8.23 -7.43
C PHE A 16 2.65 7.63 -6.10
N TYR A 17 1.81 7.84 -5.09
CA TYR A 17 1.99 7.31 -3.74
C TYR A 17 0.69 6.69 -3.24
N ALA A 18 0.81 5.60 -2.50
CA ALA A 18 -0.32 4.96 -1.83
C ALA A 18 0.02 4.59 -0.38
N GLY A 19 -1.02 4.30 0.39
CA GLY A 19 -0.98 4.15 1.84
C GLY A 19 -1.52 5.39 2.54
N GLY A 20 -2.17 5.18 3.69
CA GLY A 20 -2.86 6.22 4.46
C GLY A 20 -4.38 6.13 4.30
N SER A 21 -5.08 7.04 4.97
CA SER A 21 -6.55 7.00 5.07
C SER A 21 -7.29 7.23 3.75
N SER A 22 -6.66 7.90 2.78
CA SER A 22 -7.24 8.28 1.48
C SER A 22 -7.04 7.25 0.37
N SER A 23 -6.21 6.23 0.57
CA SER A 23 -5.91 5.20 -0.43
C SER A 23 -6.07 3.81 0.17
N VAL A 24 -5.00 3.21 0.68
CA VAL A 24 -5.05 1.91 1.35
C VAL A 24 -4.93 2.16 2.85
N ARG A 25 -6.06 2.08 3.56
CA ARG A 25 -6.09 2.26 5.02
C ARG A 25 -5.16 1.23 5.66
N GLY A 26 -4.61 1.55 6.84
CA GLY A 26 -3.81 0.61 7.64
C GLY A 26 -2.35 0.51 7.26
N PHE A 27 -1.97 1.16 6.16
CA PHE A 27 -0.59 1.49 5.87
C PHE A 27 -0.34 2.94 6.24
N SER A 28 0.88 3.23 6.68
CA SER A 28 1.34 4.60 6.87
C SER A 28 1.29 5.36 5.54
N SER A 29 1.05 6.67 5.63
CA SER A 29 0.90 7.54 4.46
C SER A 29 2.07 7.41 3.50
N ASN A 30 1.75 7.26 2.21
CA ASN A 30 2.73 7.21 1.11
C ASN A 30 3.79 6.09 1.23
N THR A 31 3.55 5.04 2.03
CA THR A 31 4.55 3.98 2.23
C THR A 31 4.46 2.81 1.25
N ILE A 32 3.41 2.73 0.44
CA ILE A 32 3.18 1.66 -0.54
C ILE A 32 3.91 2.00 -1.85
N GLY A 33 4.79 1.09 -2.26
CA GLY A 33 5.53 1.18 -3.52
C GLY A 33 7.05 1.12 -3.37
N PRO A 34 7.77 1.58 -4.41
CA PRO A 34 9.22 1.59 -4.48
C PRO A 34 9.86 2.37 -3.33
N LYS A 35 11.01 1.88 -2.88
CA LYS A 35 11.83 2.51 -1.83
C LYS A 35 13.12 3.06 -2.39
N ALA A 36 13.68 4.05 -1.69
CA ALA A 36 14.98 4.59 -2.04
C ALA A 36 16.07 3.52 -1.89
N ALA A 37 17.02 3.55 -2.81
CA ALA A 37 18.29 2.84 -2.72
C ALA A 37 19.40 3.87 -2.71
N TYR A 38 20.20 3.91 -1.65
CA TYR A 38 21.24 4.92 -1.49
C TYR A 38 22.61 4.32 -1.81
N TYR A 39 23.41 5.05 -2.58
CA TYR A 39 24.80 4.69 -2.81
C TYR A 39 25.61 4.98 -1.55
N ARG A 40 26.34 3.98 -1.06
CA ARG A 40 27.23 4.10 0.08
C ARG A 40 28.68 4.00 -0.37
N CYS A 41 29.27 5.14 -0.69
CA CYS A 41 30.69 5.23 -1.06
C CYS A 41 31.54 5.42 0.20
N ASN A 42 32.73 4.81 0.23
CA ASN A 42 33.69 4.96 1.33
C ASN A 42 34.90 5.82 0.91
N GLY A 43 34.88 6.39 -0.29
CA GLY A 43 35.94 7.25 -0.83
C GLY A 43 37.05 6.50 -1.55
N SER A 44 36.98 5.17 -1.58
CA SER A 44 37.86 4.27 -2.35
C SER A 44 37.39 4.10 -3.81
N GLU A 45 36.16 4.49 -4.11
CA GLU A 45 35.51 4.23 -5.39
C GLU A 45 35.77 5.37 -6.39
N SER A 46 36.08 5.00 -7.63
CA SER A 46 36.34 5.96 -8.72
C SER A 46 35.07 6.59 -9.32
N SER A 47 33.88 6.10 -8.94
CA SER A 47 32.57 6.58 -9.40
C SER A 47 31.47 6.08 -8.47
N TYR A 48 30.36 6.82 -8.38
CA TYR A 48 29.14 6.40 -7.68
C TYR A 48 28.61 5.03 -8.14
N SER A 49 28.78 4.70 -9.42
CA SER A 49 28.36 3.43 -10.00
C SER A 49 29.15 2.22 -9.47
N ALA A 50 30.31 2.45 -8.86
CA ALA A 50 31.12 1.43 -8.21
C ALA A 50 30.83 1.28 -6.71
N CYS A 51 30.01 2.17 -6.14
CA CYS A 51 29.64 2.10 -4.74
C CYS A 51 28.57 1.03 -4.49
N PRO A 52 28.62 0.32 -3.36
CA PRO A 52 27.53 -0.55 -2.95
C PRO A 52 26.23 0.25 -2.73
N LEU A 53 25.10 -0.42 -2.89
CA LEU A 53 23.77 0.11 -2.64
C LEU A 53 23.26 -0.42 -1.30
N ASP A 54 22.66 0.47 -0.51
CA ASP A 54 21.92 0.11 0.71
C ASP A 54 20.42 0.32 0.47
N ALA A 55 19.61 -0.67 0.86
CA ALA A 55 18.15 -0.58 0.82
C ALA A 55 17.65 0.34 1.94
N SER A 56 16.70 1.23 1.63
CA SER A 56 16.02 2.08 2.61
C SER A 56 14.55 1.71 2.79
N SER A 57 13.95 2.14 3.89
CA SER A 57 12.51 2.11 4.14
C SER A 57 11.77 3.35 3.57
N ASP A 58 12.52 4.37 3.13
CA ASP A 58 12.00 5.62 2.58
C ASP A 58 11.24 5.36 1.28
N ALA A 59 9.96 5.72 1.24
CA ALA A 59 9.16 5.56 0.04
C ALA A 59 9.45 6.69 -0.96
N VAL A 60 9.79 6.31 -2.19
CA VAL A 60 10.04 7.26 -3.29
C VAL A 60 8.88 7.36 -4.27
N GLY A 61 7.90 6.45 -4.16
CA GLY A 61 6.76 6.39 -5.07
C GLY A 61 7.14 5.78 -6.42
N GLY A 62 6.17 5.65 -7.31
CA GLY A 62 6.35 5.03 -8.62
C GLY A 62 5.58 5.75 -9.71
N ASN A 63 5.89 5.46 -10.96
CA ASN A 63 5.22 6.08 -12.11
C ASN A 63 3.88 5.41 -12.49
N ALA A 64 3.52 4.32 -11.81
CA ALA A 64 2.26 3.61 -11.99
C ALA A 64 1.68 3.17 -10.64
N MET A 65 0.35 3.19 -10.55
CA MET A 65 -0.39 2.86 -9.34
C MET A 65 -1.72 2.17 -9.69
N ALA A 66 -2.11 1.21 -8.86
CA ALA A 66 -3.43 0.61 -8.87
C ALA A 66 -3.94 0.48 -7.43
N VAL A 67 -5.13 1.01 -7.15
CA VAL A 67 -5.78 0.95 -5.84
C VAL A 67 -7.20 0.47 -6.03
N LEU A 68 -7.65 -0.43 -5.17
CA LEU A 68 -9.00 -0.96 -5.09
C LEU A 68 -9.52 -0.79 -3.67
N ASN A 69 -10.65 -0.12 -3.53
CA ASN A 69 -11.32 0.06 -2.24
C ASN A 69 -12.71 -0.56 -2.32
N SER A 70 -12.98 -1.54 -1.46
CA SER A 70 -14.29 -2.16 -1.32
C SER A 70 -14.79 -1.98 0.10
N GLU A 71 -16.00 -1.42 0.24
CA GLU A 71 -16.62 -1.18 1.53
C GLU A 71 -18.03 -1.79 1.55
N PHE A 72 -18.29 -2.63 2.55
CA PHE A 72 -19.58 -3.26 2.78
C PHE A 72 -20.21 -2.67 4.04
N ILE A 73 -21.34 -2.00 3.88
CA ILE A 73 -22.07 -1.38 4.98
C ILE A 73 -22.91 -2.45 5.66
N ILE A 74 -22.75 -2.59 6.97
CA ILE A 74 -23.54 -3.52 7.77
C ILE A 74 -24.40 -2.78 8.77
N PRO A 75 -25.57 -3.33 9.16
CA PRO A 75 -26.33 -2.80 10.28
C PRO A 75 -25.43 -2.71 11.51
N THR A 76 -25.41 -1.55 12.16
CA THR A 76 -24.55 -1.23 13.29
C THR A 76 -24.95 -2.10 14.49
N PRO A 77 -24.13 -3.08 14.91
CA PRO A 77 -24.53 -4.00 15.97
C PRO A 77 -24.60 -3.27 17.32
N PHE A 78 -25.60 -3.58 18.14
CA PHE A 78 -25.77 -3.07 19.52
C PHE A 78 -26.13 -1.59 19.70
N VAL A 79 -26.62 -0.91 18.65
CA VAL A 79 -27.11 0.48 18.77
C VAL A 79 -28.63 0.52 18.75
N ASN A 80 -29.23 1.22 19.71
CA ASN A 80 -30.67 1.43 19.81
C ASN A 80 -31.15 2.31 18.63
N ASP A 81 -32.32 2.03 18.04
CA ASP A 81 -32.80 2.63 16.77
C ASP A 81 -32.69 4.17 16.74
N LYS A 82 -32.82 4.82 17.90
CA LYS A 82 -32.67 6.27 18.08
C LYS A 82 -31.32 6.85 17.64
N TYR A 83 -30.24 6.07 17.61
CA TYR A 83 -28.89 6.51 17.21
C TYR A 83 -28.34 5.75 15.99
N ALA A 84 -29.08 4.75 15.49
CA ALA A 84 -28.68 3.94 14.35
C ALA A 84 -28.49 4.79 13.07
N ASP A 85 -29.30 5.83 12.89
CA ASP A 85 -29.22 6.71 11.71
C ASP A 85 -28.01 7.66 11.70
N SER A 86 -27.35 7.84 12.86
CA SER A 86 -26.17 8.73 13.00
C SER A 86 -24.85 7.97 12.92
N LEU A 87 -24.90 6.65 13.00
CA LEU A 87 -23.77 5.74 13.06
C LEU A 87 -23.82 4.75 11.91
N ARG A 88 -22.85 4.83 10.99
CA ARG A 88 -22.71 3.87 9.90
C ARG A 88 -21.50 2.99 10.16
N THR A 89 -21.72 1.69 10.36
CA THR A 89 -20.64 0.70 10.43
C THR A 89 -20.38 0.09 9.05
N SER A 90 -19.12 -0.11 8.71
CA SER A 90 -18.71 -0.79 7.50
C SER A 90 -17.55 -1.74 7.74
N LEU A 91 -17.56 -2.83 7.00
CA LEU A 91 -16.40 -3.69 6.78
C LEU A 91 -15.71 -3.18 5.52
N PHE A 92 -14.39 -3.08 5.55
CA PHE A 92 -13.63 -2.67 4.37
C PHE A 92 -12.54 -3.66 4.02
N VAL A 93 -12.26 -3.74 2.72
CA VAL A 93 -11.09 -4.39 2.15
C VAL A 93 -10.50 -3.41 1.14
N ASP A 94 -9.28 -2.98 1.41
CA ASP A 94 -8.51 -2.11 0.54
C ASP A 94 -7.32 -2.90 -0.01
N ALA A 95 -7.01 -2.74 -1.27
CA ALA A 95 -5.82 -3.28 -1.89
C ALA A 95 -5.14 -2.19 -2.72
N GLY A 96 -3.82 -2.22 -2.79
CA GLY A 96 -3.10 -1.29 -3.64
C GLY A 96 -1.66 -1.70 -3.89
N THR A 97 -1.16 -1.25 -5.03
CA THR A 97 0.23 -1.38 -5.43
C THR A 97 0.66 -0.12 -6.17
N VAL A 98 1.92 0.21 -6.00
CA VAL A 98 2.62 1.28 -6.71
C VAL A 98 3.91 0.67 -7.19
N TRP A 99 4.26 0.89 -8.45
CA TRP A 99 5.46 0.33 -9.06
C TRP A 99 6.06 1.34 -10.04
N SER A 100 7.30 1.06 -10.46
CA SER A 100 8.03 1.90 -11.41
C SER A 100 8.34 1.11 -12.67
N THR A 101 7.63 1.39 -13.77
CA THR A 101 7.82 0.66 -15.04
C THR A 101 9.19 0.88 -15.68
N SER A 102 9.93 1.91 -15.24
CA SER A 102 11.30 2.20 -15.67
C SER A 102 12.36 1.59 -14.76
N TRP A 103 11.96 0.85 -13.71
CA TRP A 103 12.88 0.16 -12.83
C TRP A 103 13.48 -1.07 -13.52
N HIS A 104 14.79 -1.24 -13.36
CA HIS A 104 15.51 -2.42 -13.82
C HIS A 104 16.47 -2.86 -12.72
N ASN A 105 16.34 -4.11 -12.28
CA ASN A 105 17.28 -4.69 -11.34
C ASN A 105 18.67 -4.82 -11.98
N THR A 106 19.65 -4.26 -11.30
CA THR A 106 21.08 -4.44 -11.59
C THR A 106 21.70 -5.44 -10.62
N ALA A 107 22.90 -5.93 -10.94
CA ALA A 107 23.65 -6.83 -10.05
C ALA A 107 23.82 -6.23 -8.64
N GLN A 108 24.02 -4.91 -8.55
CA GLN A 108 24.14 -4.17 -7.30
C GLN A 108 22.83 -4.15 -6.51
N THR A 109 21.69 -3.90 -7.17
CA THR A 109 20.38 -3.91 -6.47
C THR A 109 20.02 -5.29 -5.94
N LEU A 110 20.34 -6.34 -6.70
CA LEU A 110 20.11 -7.72 -6.28
C LEU A 110 21.03 -8.12 -5.11
N ALA A 111 22.31 -7.72 -5.16
CA ALA A 111 23.26 -7.95 -4.07
C ALA A 111 22.85 -7.22 -2.77
N ALA A 112 22.21 -6.06 -2.89
CA ALA A 112 21.65 -5.30 -1.77
C ALA A 112 20.31 -5.85 -1.25
N GLY A 113 19.77 -6.93 -1.86
CA GLY A 113 18.47 -7.49 -1.51
C GLY A 113 17.28 -6.59 -1.85
N ILE A 114 17.45 -5.63 -2.75
CA ILE A 114 16.38 -4.72 -3.16
C ILE A 114 15.41 -5.49 -4.08
N PRO A 115 14.11 -5.50 -3.76
CA PRO A 115 13.10 -6.20 -4.56
C PRO A 115 12.92 -5.54 -5.93
N ASP A 116 12.31 -6.28 -6.86
CA ASP A 116 11.96 -5.74 -8.17
C ASP A 116 10.80 -4.75 -8.06
N TYR A 117 11.10 -3.45 -8.18
CA TYR A 117 10.11 -2.39 -8.18
C TYR A 117 9.44 -2.16 -9.53
N GLY A 118 9.85 -2.88 -10.57
CA GLY A 118 9.17 -2.95 -11.86
C GLY A 118 7.99 -3.91 -11.87
N ASP A 119 7.95 -4.86 -10.93
CA ASP A 119 6.90 -5.86 -10.85
C ASP A 119 5.62 -5.31 -10.18
N PRO A 120 4.48 -5.24 -10.88
CA PRO A 120 3.20 -4.82 -10.31
C PRO A 120 2.58 -5.88 -9.38
N SER A 121 3.14 -7.09 -9.27
CA SER A 121 2.58 -8.18 -8.48
C SER A 121 2.69 -7.97 -6.96
N HIS A 122 3.47 -6.98 -6.52
CA HIS A 122 3.61 -6.58 -5.12
C HIS A 122 2.38 -5.83 -4.62
N ILE A 123 1.32 -6.57 -4.31
CA ILE A 123 0.04 -6.02 -3.85
C ILE A 123 -0.01 -6.00 -2.34
N ARG A 124 -0.34 -4.82 -1.78
CA ARG A 124 -0.62 -4.66 -0.36
C ARG A 124 -2.11 -4.66 -0.13
N LEU A 125 -2.55 -5.36 0.91
CA LEU A 125 -3.96 -5.56 1.23
C LEU A 125 -4.21 -5.21 2.68
N SER A 126 -5.29 -4.51 2.96
CA SER A 126 -5.78 -4.24 4.31
C SER A 126 -7.25 -4.58 4.41
N ALA A 127 -7.65 -5.12 5.56
CA ALA A 127 -9.05 -5.33 5.87
C ALA A 127 -9.33 -4.88 7.29
N GLY A 128 -10.54 -4.36 7.52
CA GLY A 128 -10.90 -3.85 8.84
C GLY A 128 -12.36 -3.44 8.96
N ILE A 129 -12.64 -2.81 10.10
CA ILE A 129 -13.97 -2.30 10.47
C ILE A 129 -13.85 -0.80 10.67
N ALA A 130 -14.71 -0.04 10.00
CA ALA A 130 -14.82 1.40 10.15
C ALA A 130 -16.20 1.80 10.67
N VAL A 131 -16.23 2.85 11.48
CA VAL A 131 -17.46 3.49 11.95
C VAL A 131 -17.41 4.96 11.55
N GLN A 132 -18.45 5.39 10.85
CA GLN A 132 -18.66 6.77 10.44
C GLN A 132 -19.70 7.39 11.38
N TRP A 133 -19.30 8.45 12.08
CA TRP A 133 -20.17 9.27 12.90
C TRP A 133 -20.43 10.58 12.16
N MET A 134 -21.71 10.89 11.91
CA MET A 134 -22.10 12.22 11.45
C MET A 134 -22.44 13.09 12.66
N SER A 135 -21.61 14.09 12.94
CA SER A 135 -21.88 14.99 14.06
C SER A 135 -23.15 15.80 13.77
N PRO A 136 -23.98 16.08 14.79
CA PRO A 136 -25.05 17.05 14.65
C PRO A 136 -24.44 18.37 14.15
N SER A 137 -24.96 18.90 13.05
CA SER A 137 -24.59 20.23 12.59
C SER A 137 -25.04 21.24 13.65
N VAL A 138 -24.08 21.86 14.34
CA VAL A 138 -24.34 23.05 15.14
C VAL A 138 -24.73 24.16 14.16
N HIS A 139 -26.02 24.46 14.09
CA HIS A 139 -26.51 25.65 13.43
C HIS A 139 -26.27 26.84 14.38
N TRP A 140 -25.16 27.55 14.18
CA TRP A 140 -25.01 28.93 14.64
C TRP A 140 -24.80 29.81 13.42
N SER A 141 -25.90 30.34 12.88
CA SER A 141 -26.07 31.54 12.04
C SER A 141 -24.96 32.02 11.06
N SER A 142 -24.00 31.19 10.65
CA SER A 142 -22.93 31.54 9.72
C SER A 142 -23.12 30.80 8.40
N PRO A 143 -23.27 31.51 7.26
CA PRO A 143 -23.33 30.88 5.95
C PRO A 143 -21.97 30.24 5.66
N GLY A 144 -21.90 28.91 5.52
CA GLY A 144 -20.71 28.23 4.99
C GLY A 144 -20.20 26.97 5.71
N GLN A 145 -20.81 26.50 6.80
CA GLN A 145 -20.32 25.28 7.47
C GLN A 145 -21.05 24.01 7.02
N SER A 146 -20.31 23.13 6.33
CA SER A 146 -20.71 21.77 5.98
C SER A 146 -20.66 20.82 7.17
N ARG A 147 -21.53 19.80 7.21
CA ARG A 147 -21.50 18.72 8.23
C ARG A 147 -20.11 18.08 8.32
N LEU A 148 -19.58 17.96 9.54
CA LEU A 148 -18.32 17.26 9.80
C LEU A 148 -18.58 15.73 9.77
N LYS A 149 -17.87 15.03 8.90
CA LYS A 149 -17.89 13.57 8.79
C LYS A 149 -16.61 13.01 9.41
N SER A 150 -16.75 12.30 10.52
CA SER A 150 -15.62 11.62 11.19
C SER A 150 -15.69 10.11 10.90
N THR A 151 -14.58 9.53 10.45
CA THR A 151 -14.45 8.08 10.25
C THR A 151 -13.41 7.54 11.20
N MET A 152 -13.80 6.62 12.07
CA MET A 152 -12.91 5.92 12.99
C MET A 152 -12.72 4.48 12.51
N VAL A 153 -11.47 4.02 12.43
CA VAL A 153 -11.16 2.61 12.20
C VAL A 153 -11.02 1.92 13.54
N ILE A 154 -11.88 0.94 13.83
CA ILE A 154 -11.93 0.26 15.13
C ILE A 154 -10.92 -0.89 15.19
N LYS A 155 -10.75 -1.59 14.07
CA LYS A 155 -9.78 -2.68 13.95
C LYS A 155 -9.33 -2.82 12.51
N GLN A 156 -8.04 -3.08 12.33
CA GLN A 156 -7.41 -3.13 11.02
C GLN A 156 -6.21 -4.07 11.02
N ASN A 157 -6.10 -4.89 9.97
CA ASN A 157 -4.92 -5.69 9.69
C ASN A 157 -4.39 -5.33 8.30
N SER A 158 -3.07 -5.33 8.16
CA SER A 158 -2.36 -4.99 6.92
C SER A 158 -1.46 -6.16 6.53
N PHE A 159 -1.47 -6.53 5.26
CA PHE A 159 -0.78 -7.68 4.69
C PHE A 159 -0.06 -7.26 3.40
N SER A 160 1.10 -7.85 3.14
CA SER A 160 1.79 -7.71 1.85
C SER A 160 1.79 -9.06 1.16
N LEU A 161 1.26 -9.12 -0.06
CA LEU A 161 1.36 -10.30 -0.92
C LEU A 161 2.51 -10.08 -1.89
N ILE A 162 3.49 -10.99 -1.86
CA ILE A 162 4.56 -11.06 -2.84
C ILE A 162 4.26 -12.28 -3.70
N SER A 163 4.13 -12.09 -5.02
CA SER A 163 4.02 -13.23 -5.93
C SER A 163 5.33 -14.01 -5.90
N ALA A 164 5.30 -15.26 -5.45
CA ALA A 164 6.43 -16.16 -5.66
C ALA A 164 6.37 -16.65 -7.11
N ASN A 165 7.44 -16.42 -7.88
CA ASN A 165 7.59 -16.97 -9.23
C ASN A 165 7.29 -18.47 -9.24
N LEU A 166 6.25 -18.87 -10.00
CA LEU A 166 5.84 -20.26 -10.19
C LEU A 166 6.79 -20.95 -11.19
N VAL A 167 8.10 -20.86 -11.00
CA VAL A 167 9.09 -21.55 -11.84
C VAL A 167 10.08 -22.23 -10.88
N GLY A 168 9.75 -23.43 -10.41
CA GLY A 168 10.71 -24.26 -9.66
C GLY A 168 10.19 -25.23 -8.62
N LEU A 169 8.89 -25.37 -8.38
CA LEU A 169 8.37 -26.32 -7.38
C LEU A 169 7.66 -27.54 -8.01
N GLN A 170 8.28 -28.15 -9.02
CA GLN A 170 7.82 -29.44 -9.55
C GLN A 170 8.57 -30.57 -8.84
N ARG A 171 8.27 -30.78 -7.55
CA ARG A 171 8.40 -32.02 -6.75
C ARG A 171 8.36 -31.68 -5.27
N GLY A 172 7.15 -31.67 -4.70
CA GLY A 172 6.93 -31.53 -3.27
C GLY A 172 5.52 -31.98 -2.92
N LEU A 173 5.34 -33.30 -2.88
CA LEU A 173 4.28 -34.06 -2.18
C LEU A 173 2.88 -33.41 -2.09
N ILE A 174 1.99 -33.88 -2.96
CA ILE A 174 0.54 -33.83 -2.74
C ILE A 174 0.23 -34.68 -1.49
N ASP A 175 0.04 -34.05 -0.34
CA ASP A 175 -0.65 -34.68 0.79
C ASP A 175 -2.18 -34.58 0.57
N ARG A 176 -2.89 -35.66 0.86
CA ARG A 176 -4.32 -35.91 0.59
C ARG A 176 -5.28 -35.07 1.47
N ARG A 177 -4.84 -33.90 1.95
CA ARG A 177 -5.64 -33.02 2.81
C ARG A 177 -5.76 -31.58 2.33
N GLY A 178 -5.43 -31.26 1.09
CA GLY A 178 -5.96 -30.07 0.40
C GLY A 178 -5.66 -28.70 1.01
N TYR A 179 -4.61 -28.56 1.83
CA TYR A 179 -4.21 -27.26 2.36
C TYR A 179 -3.06 -26.69 1.51
N ILE A 180 -3.35 -25.61 0.77
CA ILE A 180 -2.33 -24.75 0.17
C ILE A 180 -1.74 -23.91 1.31
N LEU A 181 -0.49 -24.19 1.67
CA LEU A 181 0.24 -23.45 2.69
C LEU A 181 0.68 -22.09 2.12
N TRP A 182 -0.06 -21.02 2.44
CA TRP A 182 0.42 -19.66 2.21
C TRP A 182 1.40 -19.27 3.31
N THR A 183 2.67 -19.08 2.97
CA THR A 183 3.67 -18.53 3.89
C THR A 183 3.36 -17.05 4.12
N VAL A 184 2.70 -16.74 5.24
CA VAL A 184 2.53 -15.39 5.75
C VAL A 184 3.85 -14.97 6.40
N LEU A 185 4.69 -14.22 5.68
CA LEU A 185 5.82 -13.53 6.31
C LEU A 185 5.29 -12.33 7.08
N ARG A 186 5.05 -12.52 8.39
CA ARG A 186 4.86 -11.41 9.33
C ARG A 186 6.22 -10.73 9.50
N HIS A 187 6.37 -9.49 9.01
CA HIS A 187 7.37 -8.58 9.54
C HIS A 187 6.77 -7.92 10.77
N SER A 188 7.37 -8.14 11.95
CA SER A 188 7.23 -7.28 13.11
C SER A 188 8.15 -6.08 12.89
N ASP A 189 7.60 -4.87 13.02
CA ASP A 189 8.38 -3.64 13.20
C ASP A 189 9.29 -3.76 14.44
#